data_AF-A0A2P7Z0X1-F1
#
_entry.id   AF-A0A2P7Z0X1-F1
#
_cell.length_a   1.000
_cell.length_b   1.000
_cell.length_c   1.000
_cell.angle_alpha   90.00
_cell.angle_beta   90.00
_cell.angle_gamma   90.00
#
_symmetry.space_group_name_H-M   'P 1'
#
loop_
_entity.id
_entity.type
_entity.pdbx_description
1 polymer ?
#
loop_
_entity_poly.entity_id
_entity_poly.type
_entity_poly.pdbx_seq_one_letter_code
_entity_poly.pdbx_strand_id
1 'polypeptide(L)'
;MQFLNSVLLVVPALVALVQGYAMPMACSGICTNTHDPSLIRRSSDGKYFRFATGGRMPVFTAPALNGPWSQAGTVLQANAKVSGQNSDMWAPDVSQVGDTYYLIYSASSFGSQNSNLGLATSKTMEPGSWTDLGSIFSSKTGDRYNAIDGQLMNLNGGYVVNFGSFWQDLFQFNIDLTRPTLGKDGTTQLVYQPAGEHAIEAAYMVKRDNTFYLFFSAGKCCGLDKNRPAAGQEYSIRVCASSNYKGGFKDKNGVDCLKGGGTIVLPSHDNIYAPGGQGVYLDPKQGWLLYYHYIDTKVGYADGQKKLGINKLNWSGGWPSV
;
A
#
# COMPACT_ATOMS: atom_id res chain seq x y z
N MET A 1 -15.70 29.09 -70.11
CA MET A 1 -15.58 27.79 -69.41
C MET A 1 -14.54 27.94 -68.31
N GLN A 2 -14.99 28.25 -67.09
CA GLN A 2 -14.12 28.27 -65.90
C GLN A 2 -14.35 26.96 -65.15
N PHE A 3 -13.34 26.10 -65.11
CA PHE A 3 -13.33 24.92 -64.25
C PHE A 3 -12.74 25.33 -62.90
N LEU A 4 -13.58 25.39 -61.86
CA LEU A 4 -13.12 25.46 -60.47
C LEU A 4 -12.66 24.06 -60.05
N ASN A 5 -11.36 23.90 -59.81
CA ASN A 5 -10.82 22.74 -59.11
C ASN A 5 -11.06 22.90 -57.61
N SER A 6 -12.03 22.16 -57.07
CA SER A 6 -12.24 22.03 -55.63
C SER A 6 -11.19 21.08 -55.05
N VAL A 7 -10.24 21.63 -54.30
CA VAL A 7 -9.29 20.85 -53.49
C VAL A 7 -10.01 20.38 -52.22
N LEU A 8 -10.23 19.07 -52.09
CA LEU A 8 -10.73 18.46 -50.86
C LEU A 8 -9.57 18.39 -49.84
N LEU A 9 -9.61 19.25 -48.83
CA LEU A 9 -8.75 19.15 -47.65
C LEU A 9 -9.26 18.03 -46.74
N VAL A 10 -8.58 16.89 -46.74
CA VAL A 10 -8.79 15.81 -45.76
C VAL A 10 -8.03 16.19 -44.49
N VAL A 11 -8.73 16.66 -43.47
CA VAL A 11 -8.17 16.89 -42.13
C VAL A 11 -8.19 15.56 -41.37
N PRO A 12 -7.05 14.98 -40.98
CA PRO A 12 -7.04 13.79 -40.13
C PRO A 12 -7.52 14.17 -38.73
N ALA A 13 -8.64 13.60 -38.29
CA ALA A 13 -9.08 13.71 -36.92
C ALA A 13 -8.08 12.96 -36.02
N LEU A 14 -7.24 13.70 -35.29
CA LEU A 14 -6.49 13.15 -34.17
C LEU A 14 -7.48 12.76 -33.07
N VAL A 15 -7.79 11.47 -32.99
CA VAL A 15 -8.47 10.91 -31.82
C VAL A 15 -7.43 10.88 -30.69
N ALA A 16 -7.48 11.89 -29.82
CA ALA A 16 -6.79 11.82 -28.55
C ALA A 16 -7.46 10.71 -27.71
N LEU A 17 -6.78 9.58 -27.54
CA LEU A 17 -7.18 8.58 -26.56
C LEU A 17 -7.01 9.21 -25.17
N VAL A 18 -8.13 9.63 -24.57
CA VAL A 18 -8.14 10.01 -23.15
C VAL A 18 -7.97 8.71 -22.37
N GLN A 19 -6.74 8.42 -21.92
CA GLN A 19 -6.48 7.36 -20.96
C GLN A 19 -7.04 7.79 -19.60
N GLY A 20 -8.29 7.42 -19.32
CA GLY A 20 -8.88 7.52 -17.99
C GLY A 20 -8.35 6.42 -17.07
N TYR A 21 -8.28 6.70 -15.78
CA TYR A 21 -7.98 5.68 -14.77
C TYR A 21 -9.20 4.79 -14.55
N ALA A 22 -9.00 3.48 -14.43
CA ALA A 22 -10.12 2.58 -14.18
C ALA A 22 -10.69 2.76 -12.77
N MET A 23 -12.02 2.82 -12.67
CA MET A 23 -12.71 2.74 -11.38
C MET A 23 -12.41 1.41 -10.67
N PRO A 24 -12.33 1.38 -9.33
CA PRO A 24 -12.16 0.14 -8.59
C PRO A 24 -13.32 -0.81 -8.85
N MET A 25 -13.05 -2.12 -8.79
CA MET A 25 -14.09 -3.12 -8.89
C MET A 25 -15.15 -2.91 -7.81
N ALA A 26 -16.41 -3.21 -8.16
CA ALA A 26 -17.53 -3.05 -7.25
C ALA A 26 -17.28 -3.78 -5.92
N CYS A 27 -17.67 -3.15 -4.83
CA CYS A 27 -17.52 -3.68 -3.48
C CYS A 27 -18.88 -3.72 -2.78
N SER A 28 -19.23 -4.87 -2.21
CA SER A 28 -20.47 -5.09 -1.47
C SER A 28 -20.20 -5.52 -0.01
N GLY A 29 -21.17 -5.31 0.87
CA GLY A 29 -20.99 -5.51 2.32
C GLY A 29 -20.27 -4.33 2.99
N ILE A 30 -19.42 -4.62 3.99
CA ILE A 30 -18.69 -3.61 4.77
C ILE A 30 -17.38 -3.23 4.06
N CYS A 31 -17.52 -2.39 3.03
CA CYS A 31 -16.39 -1.86 2.26
C CYS A 31 -15.79 -0.58 2.86
N THR A 32 -16.50 0.05 3.80
CA THR A 32 -16.05 1.22 4.58
C THR A 32 -15.12 0.81 5.73
N ASN A 33 -14.70 1.75 6.58
CA ASN A 33 -13.70 1.54 7.63
C ASN A 33 -12.44 0.86 7.08
N THR A 34 -12.05 1.26 5.86
CA THR A 34 -10.85 0.76 5.21
C THR A 34 -9.83 1.88 5.17
N HIS A 35 -8.85 1.79 6.06
CA HIS A 35 -7.65 2.61 6.06
C HIS A 35 -6.46 1.66 6.10
N ASP A 36 -5.45 1.90 5.26
CA ASP A 36 -4.28 1.02 5.04
C ASP A 36 -4.64 -0.48 5.01
N PRO A 37 -5.44 -0.93 4.03
CA PRO A 37 -5.83 -2.32 3.97
C PRO A 37 -4.63 -3.24 3.73
N SER A 38 -4.74 -4.48 4.17
CA SER A 38 -4.00 -5.61 3.59
C SER A 38 -4.95 -6.72 3.20
N LEU A 39 -4.68 -7.40 2.09
CA LEU A 39 -5.61 -8.31 1.42
C LEU A 39 -4.90 -9.61 1.03
N ILE A 40 -5.48 -10.74 1.39
CA ILE A 40 -4.96 -12.06 1.01
C ILE A 40 -6.09 -13.08 0.87
N ARG A 41 -5.91 -14.04 -0.05
CA ARG A 41 -6.79 -15.21 -0.17
C ARG A 41 -6.18 -16.39 0.55
N ARG A 42 -6.94 -17.02 1.45
CA ARG A 42 -6.55 -18.28 2.09
C ARG A 42 -6.66 -19.42 1.07
N SER A 43 -5.58 -20.17 0.88
CA SER A 43 -5.53 -21.20 -0.17
C SER A 43 -6.39 -22.43 0.11
N SER A 44 -6.60 -22.78 1.38
CA SER A 44 -7.30 -24.00 1.81
C SER A 44 -8.79 -24.02 1.50
N ASP A 45 -9.46 -22.86 1.53
CA ASP A 45 -10.90 -22.72 1.28
C ASP A 45 -11.24 -21.61 0.30
N GLY A 46 -10.26 -20.78 -0.08
CA GLY A 46 -10.44 -19.70 -1.02
C GLY A 46 -11.11 -18.45 -0.48
N LYS A 47 -11.29 -18.36 0.84
CA LYS A 47 -11.86 -17.20 1.51
C LYS A 47 -10.88 -16.02 1.44
N TYR A 48 -11.40 -14.84 1.16
CA TYR A 48 -10.63 -13.60 1.16
C TYR A 48 -10.65 -12.99 2.56
N PHE A 49 -9.50 -12.47 2.97
CA PHE A 49 -9.30 -11.75 4.23
C PHE A 49 -8.81 -10.34 3.91
N ARG A 50 -9.35 -9.36 4.62
CA ARG A 50 -8.86 -7.98 4.63
C ARG A 50 -8.64 -7.54 6.06
N PHE A 51 -7.50 -6.90 6.30
CA PHE A 51 -7.15 -6.23 7.55
C PHE A 51 -7.11 -4.73 7.29
N ALA A 52 -7.27 -3.90 8.32
CA ALA A 52 -7.19 -2.45 8.18
C ALA A 52 -6.64 -1.81 9.46
N THR A 53 -6.17 -0.57 9.34
CA THR A 53 -5.93 0.35 10.44
C THR A 53 -7.20 0.53 11.28
N GLY A 54 -7.03 0.65 12.60
CA GLY A 54 -8.11 0.92 13.53
C GLY A 54 -8.18 -0.12 14.65
N GLY A 55 -8.40 0.32 15.88
CA GLY A 55 -8.65 -0.60 16.98
C GLY A 55 -7.48 -1.60 17.17
N ARG A 56 -7.79 -2.90 17.20
CA ARG A 56 -6.78 -3.97 17.23
C ARG A 56 -6.62 -4.67 15.88
N MET A 57 -6.70 -3.87 14.82
CA MET A 57 -6.77 -4.26 13.40
C MET A 57 -7.99 -5.13 13.11
N PRO A 58 -9.12 -4.57 12.63
CA PRO A 58 -10.28 -5.36 12.26
C PRO A 58 -9.96 -6.39 11.18
N VAL A 59 -10.53 -7.59 11.34
CA VAL A 59 -10.50 -8.67 10.36
C VAL A 59 -11.82 -8.67 9.62
N PHE A 60 -11.77 -8.54 8.30
CA PHE A 60 -12.90 -8.69 7.40
C PHE A 60 -12.72 -9.89 6.50
N THR A 61 -13.84 -10.50 6.11
CA THR A 61 -13.82 -11.67 5.24
C THR A 61 -14.86 -11.59 4.16
N ALA A 62 -14.57 -12.20 3.00
CA ALA A 62 -15.51 -12.31 1.89
C ALA A 62 -15.32 -13.61 1.09
N PRO A 63 -16.38 -14.11 0.43
CA PRO A 63 -16.26 -15.25 -0.49
C PRO A 63 -15.61 -14.86 -1.84
N ALA A 64 -15.63 -13.57 -2.17
CA ALA A 64 -15.07 -13.01 -3.39
C ALA A 64 -14.50 -11.60 -3.14
N LEU A 65 -13.61 -11.13 -4.01
CA LEU A 65 -13.00 -9.79 -3.91
C LEU A 65 -14.04 -8.67 -3.91
N ASN A 66 -15.16 -8.83 -4.64
CA ASN A 66 -16.27 -7.88 -4.68
C ASN A 66 -17.26 -8.03 -3.51
N GLY A 67 -16.96 -8.90 -2.53
CA GLY A 67 -17.76 -9.13 -1.34
C GLY A 67 -18.78 -10.27 -1.48
N PRO A 68 -19.83 -10.28 -0.63
CA PRO A 68 -20.04 -9.32 0.45
C PRO A 68 -18.95 -9.45 1.52
N TRP A 69 -18.36 -8.32 1.91
CA TRP A 69 -17.41 -8.22 3.02
C TRP A 69 -18.15 -8.14 4.36
N SER A 70 -17.72 -8.91 5.35
CA SER A 70 -18.24 -8.86 6.72
C SER A 70 -17.10 -8.76 7.73
N GLN A 71 -17.28 -7.99 8.79
CA GLN A 71 -16.33 -7.92 9.89
C GLN A 71 -16.45 -9.19 10.75
N ALA A 72 -15.35 -9.92 10.91
CA ALA A 72 -15.29 -11.15 11.69
C ALA A 72 -14.75 -10.93 13.11
N GLY A 73 -13.93 -9.91 13.34
CA GLY A 73 -13.32 -9.63 14.63
C GLY A 73 -12.11 -8.70 14.52
N THR A 74 -11.09 -8.92 15.35
CA THR A 74 -9.80 -8.20 15.31
C THR A 74 -8.64 -9.19 15.33
N VAL A 75 -7.46 -8.74 14.88
CA VAL A 75 -6.22 -9.53 14.91
C VAL A 75 -5.80 -9.75 16.35
N LEU A 76 -5.60 -8.66 17.10
CA LEU A 76 -5.11 -8.71 18.48
C LEU A 76 -6.26 -8.59 19.50
N GLN A 77 -5.98 -9.11 20.70
CA GLN A 77 -6.82 -8.97 21.90
C GLN A 77 -6.27 -7.85 22.80
N ALA A 78 -6.94 -7.56 23.92
CA ALA A 78 -6.62 -6.42 24.78
C ALA A 78 -5.19 -6.38 25.34
N ASN A 79 -4.51 -7.52 25.39
CA ASN A 79 -3.17 -7.70 25.93
C ASN A 79 -2.07 -7.66 24.85
N ALA A 80 -2.17 -6.74 23.88
CA ALA A 80 -1.12 -6.56 22.88
C ALA A 80 0.24 -6.31 23.56
N LYS A 81 1.28 -6.99 23.08
CA LYS A 81 2.63 -7.03 23.65
C LYS A 81 3.53 -5.90 23.17
N VAL A 82 3.11 -5.17 22.13
CA VAL A 82 3.82 -3.99 21.63
C VAL A 82 3.72 -2.85 22.65
N SER A 83 4.81 -2.10 22.83
CA SER A 83 4.80 -0.88 23.63
C SER A 83 4.22 0.30 22.84
N GLY A 84 3.63 1.26 23.54
CA GLY A 84 3.02 2.45 22.95
C GLY A 84 1.49 2.35 22.93
N GLN A 85 0.88 2.73 21.80
CA GLN A 85 -0.55 2.58 21.59
C GLN A 85 -0.86 1.07 21.50
N ASN A 86 -1.83 0.55 22.25
CA ASN A 86 -2.26 -0.87 22.22
C ASN A 86 -3.74 -1.04 21.85
N SER A 87 -4.42 0.07 21.59
CA SER A 87 -5.86 0.17 21.35
C SER A 87 -6.23 0.63 19.95
N ASP A 88 -5.29 1.19 19.19
CA ASP A 88 -5.49 1.65 17.81
C ASP A 88 -4.21 1.44 16.97
N MET A 89 -4.15 0.32 16.26
CA MET A 89 -2.98 -0.17 15.51
C MET A 89 -3.13 0.12 14.02
N TRP A 90 -2.02 0.43 13.35
CA TRP A 90 -2.05 0.95 11.99
C TRP A 90 -1.32 0.07 10.98
N ALA A 91 -1.70 0.22 9.72
CA ALA A 91 -1.09 -0.35 8.53
C ALA A 91 -0.70 -1.83 8.69
N PRO A 92 -1.66 -2.72 8.98
CA PRO A 92 -1.37 -4.15 9.01
C PRO A 92 -0.97 -4.63 7.62
N ASP A 93 0.09 -5.42 7.50
CA ASP A 93 0.42 -6.17 6.29
C ASP A 93 0.54 -7.67 6.57
N VAL A 94 -0.22 -8.49 5.86
CA VAL A 94 -0.20 -9.94 6.00
C VAL A 94 0.53 -10.60 4.83
N SER A 95 1.39 -11.56 5.15
CA SER A 95 2.10 -12.39 4.20
C SER A 95 2.10 -13.86 4.65
N GLN A 96 1.96 -14.78 3.69
CA GLN A 96 2.05 -16.21 3.97
C GLN A 96 3.48 -16.70 3.78
N VAL A 97 4.03 -17.37 4.79
CA VAL A 97 5.33 -18.04 4.78
C VAL A 97 5.12 -19.50 5.18
N GLY A 98 5.27 -20.41 4.21
CA GLY A 98 4.91 -21.81 4.40
C GLY A 98 3.44 -21.96 4.78
N ASP A 99 3.19 -22.58 5.93
CA ASP A 99 1.86 -22.80 6.50
C ASP A 99 1.42 -21.71 7.50
N THR A 100 2.22 -20.64 7.65
CA THR A 100 2.01 -19.60 8.66
C THR A 100 1.76 -18.25 8.00
N TYR A 101 0.76 -17.54 8.48
CA TYR A 101 0.51 -16.15 8.15
C TYR A 101 1.22 -15.26 9.15
N TYR A 102 2.02 -14.33 8.64
CA TYR A 102 2.74 -13.31 9.40
C TYR A 102 2.06 -11.98 9.13
N LEU A 103 1.70 -11.24 10.18
CA LEU A 103 1.08 -9.92 10.07
C LEU A 103 1.96 -8.90 10.81
N ILE A 104 2.58 -8.00 10.05
CA ILE A 104 3.28 -6.84 10.58
C ILE A 104 2.27 -5.72 10.83
N TYR A 105 2.45 -4.95 11.89
CA TYR A 105 1.59 -3.82 12.22
C TYR A 105 2.35 -2.70 12.92
N SER A 106 1.75 -1.52 13.01
CA SER A 106 2.37 -0.33 13.56
C SER A 106 1.70 0.11 14.87
N ALA A 107 2.50 0.44 15.87
CA ALA A 107 2.09 1.13 17.08
C ALA A 107 2.81 2.49 17.17
N SER A 108 2.05 3.57 17.03
CA SER A 108 2.60 4.93 16.93
C SER A 108 1.56 5.97 17.37
N SER A 109 1.91 7.25 17.24
CA SER A 109 1.04 8.42 17.43
C SER A 109 1.32 9.45 16.34
N PHE A 110 0.29 10.21 15.94
CA PHE A 110 0.37 11.10 14.77
C PHE A 110 1.49 12.13 14.93
N GLY A 111 2.34 12.26 13.90
CA GLY A 111 3.44 13.21 13.88
C GLY A 111 4.65 12.84 14.75
N SER A 112 4.74 11.59 15.22
CA SER A 112 5.83 11.10 16.07
C SER A 112 6.73 10.09 15.35
N GLN A 113 8.03 10.09 15.69
CA GLN A 113 8.96 9.00 15.33
C GLN A 113 9.02 7.90 16.38
N ASN A 114 8.43 8.09 17.57
CA ASN A 114 8.45 7.08 18.62
C ASN A 114 7.43 5.99 18.27
N SER A 115 7.89 5.01 17.49
CA SER A 115 7.06 4.05 16.79
C SER A 115 7.64 2.65 16.88
N ASN A 116 6.78 1.65 16.80
CA ASN A 116 7.15 0.25 16.79
C ASN A 116 6.45 -0.46 15.63
N LEU A 117 7.21 -1.31 14.94
CA LEU A 117 6.67 -2.40 14.14
C LEU A 117 6.51 -3.62 15.05
N GLY A 118 5.30 -4.14 15.14
CA GLY A 118 5.00 -5.40 15.81
C GLY A 118 4.77 -6.53 14.81
N LEU A 119 4.75 -7.77 15.31
CA LEU A 119 4.51 -8.97 14.51
C LEU A 119 3.53 -9.91 15.20
N ALA A 120 2.52 -10.36 14.47
CA ALA A 120 1.60 -11.42 14.88
C ALA A 120 1.67 -12.60 13.90
N THR A 121 1.40 -13.80 14.39
CA THR A 121 1.36 -15.01 13.55
C THR A 121 0.07 -15.78 13.72
N SER A 122 -0.40 -16.43 12.65
CA SER A 122 -1.58 -17.30 12.69
C SER A 122 -1.46 -18.43 11.67
N LYS A 123 -2.12 -19.56 11.94
CA LYS A 123 -2.29 -20.65 10.96
C LYS A 123 -3.54 -20.50 10.09
N THR A 124 -4.50 -19.66 10.50
CA THR A 124 -5.81 -19.59 9.84
C THR A 124 -6.25 -18.17 9.48
N MET A 125 -5.65 -17.13 10.07
CA MET A 125 -6.08 -15.73 10.02
C MET A 125 -7.42 -15.41 10.70
N GLU A 126 -8.12 -16.40 11.26
CA GLU A 126 -9.39 -16.16 11.95
C GLU A 126 -9.16 -15.39 13.26
N PRO A 127 -10.11 -14.56 13.71
CA PRO A 127 -10.05 -13.94 15.03
C PRO A 127 -9.79 -14.98 16.13
N GLY A 128 -8.91 -14.64 17.08
CA GLY A 128 -8.51 -15.54 18.17
C GLY A 128 -7.44 -16.58 17.83
N SER A 129 -7.04 -16.71 16.55
CA SER A 129 -5.94 -17.60 16.14
C SER A 129 -4.56 -16.94 16.14
N TRP A 130 -4.50 -15.63 16.39
CA TRP A 130 -3.29 -14.83 16.30
C TRP A 130 -2.46 -14.91 17.58
N THR A 131 -1.17 -15.20 17.43
CA THR A 131 -0.16 -15.09 18.48
C THR A 131 0.63 -13.81 18.27
N ASP A 132 0.51 -12.87 19.21
CA ASP A 132 1.32 -11.65 19.24
C ASP A 132 2.77 -11.98 19.66
N LEU A 133 3.75 -11.56 18.85
CA LEU A 133 5.19 -11.73 19.10
C LEU A 133 5.86 -10.44 19.62
N GLY A 134 5.12 -9.34 19.74
CA GLY A 134 5.62 -8.06 20.23
C GLY A 134 6.39 -7.27 19.17
N SER A 135 7.17 -6.29 19.65
CA SER A 135 7.95 -5.39 18.80
C SER A 135 9.12 -6.12 18.15
N ILE A 136 9.28 -5.94 16.83
CA ILE A 136 10.38 -6.48 16.02
C ILE A 136 11.39 -5.40 15.62
N PHE A 137 10.95 -4.14 15.60
CA PHE A 137 11.75 -2.98 15.21
C PHE A 137 11.10 -1.69 15.72
N SER A 138 11.90 -0.68 16.04
CA SER A 138 11.41 0.59 16.58
C SER A 138 12.22 1.78 16.09
N SER A 139 11.62 2.95 16.14
CA SER A 139 12.28 4.24 15.98
C SER A 139 12.00 5.15 17.16
N LYS A 140 12.82 6.19 17.30
CA LYS A 140 12.66 7.28 18.27
C LYS A 140 12.95 8.63 17.64
N THR A 141 12.60 9.70 18.33
CA THR A 141 12.94 11.07 17.92
C THR A 141 14.44 11.20 17.61
N GLY A 142 14.76 11.72 16.43
CA GLY A 142 16.13 11.91 15.94
C GLY A 142 16.66 10.79 15.06
N ASP A 143 15.96 9.66 14.96
CA ASP A 143 16.27 8.65 13.95
C ASP A 143 15.98 9.20 12.53
N ARG A 144 16.50 8.53 11.51
CA ARG A 144 16.32 8.96 10.11
C ARG A 144 14.92 8.68 9.56
N TYR A 145 14.20 7.76 10.19
CA TYR A 145 12.96 7.17 9.68
C TYR A 145 11.90 7.13 10.78
N ASN A 146 10.68 6.80 10.37
CA ASN A 146 9.60 6.39 11.25
C ASN A 146 9.30 4.90 11.06
N ALA A 147 9.35 4.11 12.13
CA ALA A 147 9.14 2.66 12.12
C ALA A 147 7.65 2.30 12.10
N ILE A 148 6.96 2.65 11.01
CA ILE A 148 5.57 2.28 10.70
C ILE A 148 5.45 1.79 9.25
N ASP A 149 4.26 1.31 8.88
CA ASP A 149 3.89 0.87 7.53
C ASP A 149 4.77 -0.27 7.00
N GLY A 150 5.02 -1.26 7.84
CA GLY A 150 5.88 -2.39 7.52
C GLY A 150 5.22 -3.41 6.58
N GLN A 151 5.94 -3.80 5.52
CA GLN A 151 5.57 -4.86 4.58
C GLN A 151 6.62 -5.96 4.56
N LEU A 152 6.21 -7.22 4.78
CA LEU A 152 7.10 -8.38 4.76
C LEU A 152 7.24 -8.92 3.34
N MET A 153 8.46 -8.94 2.79
CA MET A 153 8.73 -9.50 1.47
C MET A 153 9.60 -10.75 1.56
N ASN A 154 9.17 -11.80 0.86
CA ASN A 154 9.96 -13.01 0.64
C ASN A 154 10.89 -12.84 -0.59
N LEU A 155 12.19 -13.09 -0.40
CA LEU A 155 13.22 -13.02 -1.45
C LEU A 155 13.63 -14.38 -2.03
N ASN A 156 12.96 -15.48 -1.67
CA ASN A 156 13.34 -16.87 -2.03
C ASN A 156 14.75 -17.24 -1.55
N GLY A 157 15.05 -16.92 -0.28
CA GLY A 157 16.38 -17.10 0.33
C GLY A 157 16.61 -16.23 1.56
N GLY A 158 15.62 -15.41 1.92
CA GLY A 158 15.59 -14.55 3.09
C GLY A 158 14.35 -13.67 3.05
N TYR A 159 14.20 -12.83 4.07
CA TYR A 159 13.09 -11.91 4.21
C TYR A 159 13.60 -10.51 4.48
N VAL A 160 12.84 -9.53 3.98
CA VAL A 160 13.05 -8.11 4.26
C VAL A 160 11.73 -7.49 4.71
N VAL A 161 11.84 -6.45 5.52
CA VAL A 161 10.73 -5.57 5.86
C VAL A 161 10.99 -4.22 5.21
N ASN A 162 10.09 -3.80 4.33
CA ASN A 162 10.05 -2.44 3.79
C ASN A 162 9.13 -1.61 4.68
N PHE A 163 9.50 -0.38 5.01
CA PHE A 163 8.75 0.44 5.97
C PHE A 163 9.06 1.93 5.76
N GLY A 164 8.37 2.79 6.49
CA GLY A 164 8.69 4.22 6.54
C GLY A 164 7.51 5.10 6.20
N SER A 165 7.53 6.28 6.80
CA SER A 165 6.53 7.32 6.62
C SER A 165 7.17 8.65 7.01
N PHE A 166 7.22 9.62 6.10
CA PHE A 166 7.85 10.93 6.30
C PHE A 166 9.33 10.86 6.72
N TRP A 167 9.88 11.96 7.26
CA TRP A 167 11.31 12.11 7.59
C TRP A 167 12.19 11.85 6.37
N GLN A 168 12.99 10.77 6.35
CA GLN A 168 13.75 10.37 5.17
C GLN A 168 13.02 9.30 4.34
N ASP A 169 11.70 9.25 4.45
CA ASP A 169 10.77 8.40 3.71
C ASP A 169 11.02 6.90 3.94
N LEU A 170 11.34 6.15 2.88
CA LEU A 170 11.20 4.69 2.89
C LEU A 170 12.52 3.97 3.09
N PHE A 171 12.49 2.99 3.99
CA PHE A 171 13.62 2.19 4.37
C PHE A 171 13.31 0.70 4.31
N GLN A 172 14.36 -0.09 4.39
CA GLN A 172 14.30 -1.54 4.38
C GLN A 172 15.30 -2.11 5.38
N PHE A 173 14.95 -3.24 6.00
CA PHE A 173 15.90 -4.07 6.74
C PHE A 173 15.68 -5.57 6.48
N ASN A 174 16.74 -6.37 6.64
CA ASN A 174 16.65 -7.83 6.62
C ASN A 174 16.05 -8.35 7.93
N ILE A 175 15.19 -9.37 7.87
CA ILE A 175 14.60 -10.01 9.06
C ILE A 175 14.83 -11.52 9.04
N ASP A 176 15.17 -12.08 10.20
CA ASP A 176 15.17 -13.53 10.44
C ASP A 176 13.87 -13.91 11.14
N LEU A 177 12.97 -14.63 10.46
CA LEU A 177 11.67 -15.00 11.03
C LEU A 177 11.76 -16.05 12.15
N THR A 178 12.89 -16.73 12.32
CA THR A 178 13.12 -17.62 13.48
C THR A 178 13.41 -16.83 14.75
N ARG A 179 13.91 -15.60 14.60
CA ARG A 179 14.21 -14.65 15.66
C ARG A 179 13.90 -13.24 15.15
N PRO A 180 12.61 -12.85 15.09
CA PRO A 180 12.13 -11.70 14.33
C PRO A 180 12.58 -10.38 14.96
N THR A 181 13.82 -10.02 14.66
CA THR A 181 14.48 -8.78 15.07
C THR A 181 15.25 -8.24 13.88
N LEU A 182 15.68 -6.98 13.98
CA LEU A 182 16.56 -6.35 13.00
C LEU A 182 17.78 -7.24 12.65
N GLY A 183 17.98 -7.48 11.35
CA GLY A 183 19.17 -8.15 10.85
C GLY A 183 20.45 -7.32 11.04
N LYS A 184 21.61 -7.98 10.96
CA LYS A 184 22.91 -7.37 11.29
C LYS A 184 23.34 -6.19 10.39
N ASP A 185 22.78 -6.11 9.18
CA ASP A 185 23.21 -5.14 8.16
C ASP A 185 22.59 -3.74 8.33
N GLY A 186 21.73 -3.55 9.33
CA GLY A 186 21.05 -2.28 9.58
C GLY A 186 19.95 -1.97 8.56
N THR A 187 19.69 -0.67 8.33
CA THR A 187 18.64 -0.19 7.42
C THR A 187 19.21 0.45 6.17
N THR A 188 18.52 0.30 5.05
CA THR A 188 18.84 0.94 3.76
C THR A 188 17.69 1.82 3.31
N GLN A 189 17.98 3.05 2.90
CA GLN A 189 16.98 3.98 2.35
C GLN A 189 16.71 3.64 0.88
N LEU A 190 15.44 3.55 0.49
CA LEU A 190 15.02 3.13 -0.85
C LEU A 190 14.39 4.26 -1.67
N VAL A 191 13.67 5.17 -1.02
CA VAL A 191 13.00 6.31 -1.64
C VAL A 191 13.21 7.53 -0.76
N TYR A 192 13.37 8.70 -1.38
CA TYR A 192 13.44 10.00 -0.73
C TYR A 192 12.90 11.09 -1.65
N GLN A 193 11.94 11.86 -1.16
CA GLN A 193 11.48 13.11 -1.76
C GLN A 193 12.24 14.26 -1.11
N PRO A 194 13.29 14.84 -1.73
CA PRO A 194 14.07 15.91 -1.10
C PRO A 194 13.32 17.23 -0.93
N ALA A 195 12.19 17.42 -1.63
CA ALA A 195 11.42 18.65 -1.59
C ALA A 195 10.24 18.60 -0.61
N GLY A 196 9.87 19.77 -0.09
CA GLY A 196 8.66 19.93 0.72
C GLY A 196 8.71 19.14 2.02
N GLU A 197 7.59 18.54 2.39
CA GLU A 197 7.42 17.89 3.69
C GLU A 197 7.87 16.43 3.73
N HIS A 198 8.49 15.91 2.67
CA HIS A 198 8.84 14.49 2.55
C HIS A 198 7.59 13.61 2.76
N ALA A 199 6.50 13.92 2.05
CA ALA A 199 5.22 13.24 2.27
C ALA A 199 5.15 11.91 1.49
N ILE A 200 6.00 10.94 1.83
CA ILE A 200 5.97 9.57 1.29
C ILE A 200 5.86 8.54 2.43
N GLU A 201 5.02 7.53 2.23
CA GLU A 201 4.81 6.43 3.18
C GLU A 201 4.25 5.15 2.50
N ALA A 202 3.84 4.14 3.29
CA ALA A 202 3.21 2.91 2.82
C ALA A 202 4.05 2.14 1.76
N ALA A 203 5.28 1.76 2.11
CA ALA A 203 6.13 0.98 1.22
C ALA A 203 5.55 -0.43 0.93
N TYR A 204 5.46 -0.81 -0.34
CA TYR A 204 5.05 -2.16 -0.74
C TYR A 204 5.88 -2.67 -1.93
N MET A 205 6.73 -3.66 -1.70
CA MET A 205 7.61 -4.19 -2.75
C MET A 205 7.14 -5.54 -3.26
N VAL A 206 7.07 -5.67 -4.58
CA VAL A 206 6.84 -6.96 -5.27
C VAL A 206 7.95 -7.24 -6.27
N LYS A 207 8.22 -8.52 -6.48
CA LYS A 207 9.09 -8.98 -7.56
C LYS A 207 8.23 -9.50 -8.71
N ARG A 208 8.49 -9.01 -9.92
CA ARG A 208 7.91 -9.53 -11.15
C ARG A 208 9.05 -9.75 -12.14
N ASP A 209 9.18 -10.99 -12.62
CA ASP A 209 10.33 -11.45 -13.42
C ASP A 209 11.66 -11.14 -12.70
N ASN A 210 12.57 -10.38 -13.32
CA ASN A 210 13.86 -9.98 -12.75
C ASN A 210 13.86 -8.55 -12.18
N THR A 211 12.68 -7.97 -11.94
CA THR A 211 12.52 -6.58 -11.50
C THR A 211 11.74 -6.50 -10.20
N PHE A 212 12.25 -5.69 -9.29
CA PHE A 212 11.56 -5.27 -8.08
C PHE A 212 10.82 -3.97 -8.35
N TYR A 213 9.54 -3.93 -8.01
CA TYR A 213 8.70 -2.74 -8.07
C TYR A 213 8.34 -2.34 -6.65
N LEU A 214 8.76 -1.15 -6.24
CA LEU A 214 8.46 -0.56 -4.95
C LEU A 214 7.34 0.47 -5.13
N PHE A 215 6.15 0.09 -4.70
CA PHE A 215 4.99 0.96 -4.63
C PHE A 215 5.02 1.75 -3.32
N PHE A 216 4.51 2.98 -3.36
CA PHE A 216 4.39 3.84 -2.19
C PHE A 216 3.28 4.86 -2.38
N SER A 217 2.79 5.41 -1.28
CA SER A 217 1.89 6.55 -1.30
C SER A 217 2.68 7.85 -1.19
N ALA A 218 2.30 8.86 -1.97
CA ALA A 218 2.87 10.20 -1.92
C ALA A 218 1.78 11.26 -1.81
N GLY A 219 1.96 12.24 -0.92
CA GLY A 219 1.00 13.31 -0.63
C GLY A 219 0.36 13.19 0.76
N LYS A 220 -0.74 13.91 0.98
CA LYS A 220 -1.46 13.92 2.28
C LYS A 220 -2.64 12.94 2.30
N CYS A 221 -2.63 11.99 3.23
CA CYS A 221 -3.69 10.97 3.43
C CYS A 221 -4.87 11.44 4.29
N CYS A 222 -4.60 12.31 5.27
CA CYS A 222 -5.35 12.27 6.51
C CYS A 222 -5.81 13.66 6.97
N GLY A 223 -6.88 13.68 7.78
CA GLY A 223 -7.56 14.92 8.18
C GLY A 223 -8.25 15.64 7.00
N LEU A 224 -8.57 14.90 5.94
CA LEU A 224 -9.12 15.44 4.68
C LEU A 224 -10.60 15.89 4.80
N ASP A 225 -11.26 15.56 5.90
CA ASP A 225 -12.56 16.10 6.30
C ASP A 225 -12.45 17.56 6.80
N LYS A 226 -11.28 17.96 7.29
CA LYS A 226 -11.01 19.29 7.86
C LYS A 226 -10.10 20.14 6.98
N ASN A 227 -8.98 19.58 6.54
CA ASN A 227 -7.90 20.27 5.85
C ASN A 227 -7.52 19.51 4.58
N ARG A 228 -8.15 19.88 3.46
CA ARG A 228 -7.80 19.32 2.15
C ARG A 228 -6.59 20.07 1.58
N PRO A 229 -5.56 19.36 1.10
CA PRO A 229 -4.42 20.00 0.45
C PRO A 229 -4.83 20.55 -0.92
N ALA A 230 -3.96 21.34 -1.54
CA ALA A 230 -4.14 21.76 -2.93
C ALA A 230 -4.18 20.54 -3.88
N ALA A 231 -4.87 20.67 -5.01
CA ALA A 231 -4.97 19.59 -5.99
C ALA A 231 -3.57 19.10 -6.43
N GLY A 232 -3.37 17.77 -6.41
CA GLY A 232 -2.10 17.10 -6.71
C GLY A 232 -1.17 16.95 -5.50
N GLN A 233 -1.56 17.44 -4.31
CA GLN A 233 -0.82 17.27 -3.05
C GLN A 233 -1.54 16.29 -2.11
N GLU A 234 -2.75 15.87 -2.43
CA GLU A 234 -3.38 14.71 -1.81
C GLU A 234 -2.68 13.40 -2.21
N TYR A 235 -3.01 12.35 -1.47
CA TYR A 235 -2.46 11.02 -1.67
C TYR A 235 -2.58 10.51 -3.11
N SER A 236 -1.50 9.90 -3.60
CA SER A 236 -1.43 9.20 -4.87
C SER A 236 -0.53 7.98 -4.73
N ILE A 237 -0.86 6.90 -5.43
CA ILE A 237 -0.02 5.70 -5.48
C ILE A 237 1.00 5.87 -6.58
N ARG A 238 2.28 5.67 -6.23
CA ARG A 238 3.42 5.76 -7.14
C ARG A 238 4.26 4.50 -7.09
N VAL A 239 5.15 4.35 -8.06
CA VAL A 239 6.05 3.20 -8.17
C VAL A 239 7.43 3.60 -8.69
N CYS A 240 8.44 2.88 -8.19
CA CYS A 240 9.78 2.83 -8.74
C CYS A 240 10.20 1.37 -9.01
N ALA A 241 11.14 1.17 -9.92
CA ALA A 241 11.64 -0.15 -10.30
C ALA A 241 13.18 -0.25 -10.18
N SER A 242 13.67 -1.43 -9.82
CA SER A 242 15.11 -1.77 -9.79
C SER A 242 15.32 -3.26 -10.07
N SER A 243 16.49 -3.64 -10.58
CA SER A 243 16.92 -5.05 -10.62
C SER A 243 17.48 -5.54 -9.28
N ASN A 244 17.69 -4.65 -8.31
CA ASN A 244 18.22 -4.93 -6.99
C ASN A 244 17.24 -4.46 -5.90
N TYR A 245 16.76 -5.37 -5.05
CA TYR A 245 15.83 -5.03 -3.97
C TYR A 245 16.39 -4.03 -2.94
N LYS A 246 17.72 -3.93 -2.85
CA LYS A 246 18.41 -3.04 -1.89
C LYS A 246 18.55 -1.59 -2.37
N GLY A 247 18.18 -1.25 -3.60
CA GLY A 247 18.33 0.13 -4.08
C GLY A 247 18.49 0.24 -5.59
N GLY A 248 18.84 1.45 -6.05
CA GLY A 248 18.89 1.78 -7.48
C GLY A 248 17.50 1.94 -8.11
N PHE A 249 16.48 2.17 -7.28
CA PHE A 249 15.11 2.39 -7.72
C PHE A 249 15.02 3.68 -8.52
N LYS A 250 14.44 3.57 -9.71
CA LYS A 250 14.16 4.68 -10.61
C LYS A 250 12.71 4.65 -11.03
N ASP A 251 12.18 5.78 -11.44
CA ASP A 251 10.87 5.84 -12.09
C ASP A 251 10.96 5.55 -13.60
N LYS A 252 9.81 5.54 -14.29
CA LYS A 252 9.68 5.27 -15.73
C LYS A 252 10.48 6.23 -16.60
N ASN A 253 10.75 7.44 -16.12
CA ASN A 253 11.54 8.45 -16.83
C ASN A 253 13.04 8.38 -16.44
N GLY A 254 13.43 7.43 -15.60
CA GLY A 254 14.80 7.22 -15.16
C GLY A 254 15.24 8.13 -14.01
N VAL A 255 14.31 8.87 -13.39
CA VAL A 255 14.63 9.70 -12.23
C VAL A 255 14.87 8.81 -11.02
N ASP A 256 15.98 9.06 -10.33
CA ASP A 256 16.36 8.37 -9.10
C ASP A 256 15.31 8.62 -8.01
N CYS A 257 14.81 7.55 -7.39
CA CYS A 257 13.78 7.65 -6.37
C CYS A 257 14.33 8.12 -5.02
N LEU A 258 15.66 8.22 -4.85
CA LEU A 258 16.28 8.98 -3.77
C LEU A 258 16.37 10.49 -4.06
N LYS A 259 15.90 10.93 -5.23
CA LYS A 259 15.88 12.33 -5.68
C LYS A 259 14.49 12.77 -6.12
N GLY A 260 13.45 12.19 -5.52
CA GLY A 260 12.05 12.54 -5.79
C GLY A 260 11.41 11.87 -7.00
N GLY A 261 12.06 10.85 -7.58
CA GLY A 261 11.46 10.00 -8.62
C GLY A 261 10.23 9.24 -8.12
N GLY A 262 9.30 8.94 -9.02
CA GLY A 262 8.13 8.10 -8.74
C GLY A 262 7.08 8.20 -9.81
N THR A 263 6.84 7.11 -10.55
CA THR A 263 5.79 7.08 -11.58
C THR A 263 4.42 6.95 -10.93
N ILE A 264 3.50 7.87 -11.24
CA ILE A 264 2.12 7.78 -10.77
C ILE A 264 1.45 6.55 -11.37
N VAL A 265 0.93 5.69 -10.51
CA VAL A 265 0.11 4.52 -10.87
C VAL A 265 -1.37 4.88 -10.73
N LEU A 266 -1.74 5.54 -9.63
CA LEU A 266 -3.12 5.92 -9.38
C LEU A 266 -3.21 7.26 -8.62
N PRO A 267 -3.65 8.34 -9.27
CA PRO A 267 -3.97 9.61 -8.63
C PRO A 267 -5.45 9.68 -8.25
N SER A 268 -5.86 10.77 -7.60
CA SER A 268 -7.27 11.15 -7.55
C SER A 268 -7.84 11.32 -8.98
N HIS A 269 -9.05 10.82 -9.19
CA HIS A 269 -9.80 10.91 -10.45
C HIS A 269 -11.29 10.65 -10.19
N ASP A 270 -12.18 11.24 -10.97
CA ASP A 270 -13.63 11.07 -10.82
C ASP A 270 -14.10 11.27 -9.36
N ASN A 271 -14.70 10.25 -8.74
CA ASN A 271 -15.06 10.25 -7.32
C ASN A 271 -14.08 9.49 -6.42
N ILE A 272 -12.93 9.06 -6.95
CA ILE A 272 -11.83 8.44 -6.21
C ILE A 272 -10.87 9.55 -5.77
N TYR A 273 -10.88 9.89 -4.50
CA TYR A 273 -10.01 10.92 -3.95
C TYR A 273 -8.98 10.33 -2.98
N ALA A 274 -7.74 10.81 -3.09
CA ALA A 274 -6.62 10.43 -2.23
C ALA A 274 -6.40 8.91 -2.09
N PRO A 275 -6.29 8.13 -3.18
CA PRO A 275 -6.03 6.69 -3.08
C PRO A 275 -4.61 6.41 -2.55
N GLY A 276 -4.50 5.46 -1.62
CA GLY A 276 -3.20 4.98 -1.12
C GLY A 276 -3.30 4.00 0.05
N GLY A 277 -2.25 3.92 0.87
CA GLY A 277 -2.11 2.89 1.91
C GLY A 277 -2.16 1.50 1.27
N GLN A 278 -1.49 1.37 0.13
CA GLN A 278 -1.73 0.31 -0.85
C GLN A 278 -0.91 -0.95 -0.57
N GLY A 279 -1.36 -2.04 -1.18
CA GLY A 279 -0.50 -3.17 -1.49
C GLY A 279 -0.84 -3.83 -2.82
N VAL A 280 -0.01 -4.80 -3.19
CA VAL A 280 -0.08 -5.48 -4.48
C VAL A 280 -0.17 -6.98 -4.27
N TYR A 281 -1.26 -7.58 -4.76
CA TYR A 281 -1.55 -8.98 -4.56
C TYR A 281 -1.58 -9.74 -5.89
N LEU A 282 -0.83 -10.83 -6.00
CA LEU A 282 -0.93 -11.76 -7.11
C LEU A 282 -2.03 -12.79 -6.80
N ASP A 283 -3.27 -12.46 -7.17
CA ASP A 283 -4.41 -13.35 -6.97
C ASP A 283 -4.38 -14.50 -7.99
N PRO A 284 -4.62 -15.75 -7.56
CA PRO A 284 -4.56 -16.93 -8.44
C PRO A 284 -5.68 -16.99 -9.49
N LYS A 285 -6.74 -16.19 -9.36
CA LYS A 285 -7.89 -16.15 -10.28
C LYS A 285 -7.91 -14.87 -11.12
N GLN A 286 -7.46 -13.75 -10.57
CA GLN A 286 -7.56 -12.42 -11.18
C GLN A 286 -6.23 -11.87 -11.69
N GLY A 287 -5.10 -12.46 -11.30
CA GLY A 287 -3.76 -11.96 -11.61
C GLY A 287 -3.34 -10.85 -10.65
N TRP A 288 -2.51 -9.93 -11.13
CA TRP A 288 -2.01 -8.82 -10.32
C TRP A 288 -3.11 -7.82 -9.99
N LEU A 289 -3.26 -7.52 -8.70
CA LEU A 289 -4.21 -6.58 -8.15
C LEU A 289 -3.49 -5.49 -7.38
N LEU A 290 -3.96 -4.25 -7.51
CA LEU A 290 -3.66 -3.15 -6.59
C LEU A 290 -4.86 -3.01 -5.64
N TYR A 291 -4.63 -3.09 -4.34
CA TYR A 291 -5.63 -2.80 -3.32
C TYR A 291 -5.19 -1.59 -2.50
N TYR A 292 -6.16 -0.77 -2.06
CA TYR A 292 -5.89 0.51 -1.42
C TYR A 292 -7.14 1.02 -0.68
N HIS A 293 -6.98 2.06 0.13
CA HIS A 293 -8.12 2.84 0.61
C HIS A 293 -8.29 4.10 -0.24
N TYR A 294 -9.53 4.58 -0.37
CA TYR A 294 -9.82 5.86 -1.00
C TYR A 294 -11.04 6.55 -0.38
N ILE A 295 -11.16 7.85 -0.61
CA ILE A 295 -12.36 8.63 -0.29
C ILE A 295 -13.29 8.62 -1.50
N ASP A 296 -14.50 8.12 -1.31
CA ASP A 296 -15.58 8.30 -2.28
C ASP A 296 -16.22 9.68 -2.06
N THR A 297 -15.91 10.63 -2.93
CA THR A 297 -16.35 12.03 -2.79
C THR A 297 -17.86 12.21 -2.85
N LYS A 298 -18.59 11.19 -3.34
CA LYS A 298 -20.07 11.15 -3.33
C LYS A 298 -20.66 10.68 -2.00
N VAL A 299 -19.84 10.14 -1.10
CA VAL A 299 -20.28 9.64 0.23
C VAL A 299 -19.82 10.58 1.34
N GLY A 300 -18.53 10.89 1.40
CA GLY A 300 -17.98 11.75 2.43
C GLY A 300 -16.51 11.47 2.73
N TYR A 301 -15.89 12.41 3.45
CA TYR A 301 -14.44 12.47 3.69
C TYR A 301 -14.03 11.96 5.07
N ALA A 302 -14.98 11.55 5.92
CA ALA A 302 -14.66 11.07 7.26
C ALA A 302 -13.86 9.76 7.19
N ASP A 303 -12.99 9.53 8.17
CA ASP A 303 -12.04 8.41 8.12
C ASP A 303 -12.75 7.04 8.03
N GLY A 304 -13.81 6.84 8.83
CA GLY A 304 -14.64 5.62 8.75
C GLY A 304 -15.42 5.45 7.45
N GLN A 305 -15.51 6.49 6.60
CA GLN A 305 -16.16 6.42 5.29
C GLN A 305 -15.20 6.02 4.16
N LYS A 306 -13.88 5.98 4.42
CA LYS A 306 -12.89 5.50 3.45
C LYS A 306 -13.22 4.07 3.04
N LYS A 307 -13.18 3.83 1.73
CA LYS A 307 -13.60 2.57 1.10
C LYS A 307 -12.40 1.77 0.60
N LEU A 308 -12.56 0.45 0.57
CA LEU A 308 -11.68 -0.46 -0.15
C LEU A 308 -11.78 -0.23 -1.66
N GLY A 309 -10.66 0.11 -2.29
CA GLY A 309 -10.46 0.05 -3.72
C GLY A 309 -9.66 -1.20 -4.09
N ILE A 310 -10.05 -1.86 -5.17
CA ILE A 310 -9.28 -2.94 -5.79
C ILE A 310 -9.31 -2.68 -7.30
N ASN A 311 -8.16 -2.75 -7.96
CA ASN A 311 -8.03 -2.67 -9.41
C ASN A 311 -7.14 -3.79 -9.92
N LYS A 312 -7.34 -4.22 -11.16
CA LYS A 312 -6.36 -5.06 -11.86
C LYS A 312 -5.19 -4.21 -12.29
N LEU A 313 -3.97 -4.74 -12.13
CA LEU A 313 -2.76 -4.13 -12.67
C LEU A 313 -2.47 -4.69 -14.06
N ASN A 314 -2.34 -3.78 -15.03
CA ASN A 314 -1.76 -4.06 -16.33
C ASN A 314 -0.26 -3.80 -16.29
N TRP A 315 0.54 -4.65 -16.93
CA TRP A 315 2.00 -4.55 -16.99
C TRP A 315 2.52 -4.33 -18.42
N SER A 316 1.63 -3.98 -19.35
CA SER A 316 2.00 -3.68 -20.74
C SER A 316 3.04 -2.56 -20.78
N GLY A 317 4.15 -2.79 -21.49
CA GLY A 317 5.28 -1.85 -21.53
C GLY A 317 6.19 -1.88 -20.30
N GLY A 318 6.08 -2.91 -19.44
CA GLY A 318 7.02 -3.16 -18.34
C GLY A 318 6.79 -2.32 -17.08
N TRP A 319 5.75 -1.48 -17.05
CA TRP A 319 5.37 -0.67 -15.90
C TRP A 319 3.92 -0.94 -15.51
N PRO A 320 3.57 -0.90 -14.22
CA PRO A 320 2.20 -1.12 -13.77
C PRO A 320 1.33 0.10 -14.12
N SER A 321 0.10 -0.18 -14.54
CA SER A 321 -0.98 0.79 -14.67
C SER A 321 -2.30 0.15 -14.23
N VAL A 322 -3.29 0.98 -13.92
CA VAL A 322 -4.67 0.57 -13.63
C VAL A 322 -5.62 1.01 -14.72
#